data_AF-A0A062VID2-F1
#
_entry.id   AF-A0A062VID2-F1
#
_cell.length_a   1.000
_cell.length_b   1.000
_cell.length_c   1.000
_cell.angle_alpha   90.00
_cell.angle_beta   90.00
_cell.angle_gamma   90.00
#
_symmetry.space_group_name_H-M   'P 1'
#
loop_
_entity.id
_entity.type
_entity.pdbx_description
1 polymer ?
#
loop_
_entity_poly.entity_id
_entity_poly.type
_entity_poly.pdbx_seq_one_letter_code
_entity_poly.pdbx_strand_id
1 'polypeptide(L)' 'MPPILCAFFRDRGEGVDRTQLWGQVLPAERIELCLCAADIDEVVVTLAWFRQADGLEYVWRFVV' A
#
# COMPACT_ATOMS: atom_id res chain seq x y z
N MET A 1 -2.50 -9.06 19.07
CA MET A 1 -1.27 -9.04 18.25
C MET A 1 -1.53 -8.09 17.09
N PRO A 2 -0.75 -7.01 16.96
CA PRO A 2 -1.01 -5.97 15.97
C PRO A 2 -0.72 -6.47 14.54
N PRO A 3 -1.55 -6.10 13.56
CA PRO A 3 -1.49 -6.62 12.20
C PRO A 3 -0.41 -5.94 11.33
N ILE A 4 0.00 -6.61 10.24
CA ILE A 4 1.04 -6.14 9.31
C ILE A 4 0.39 -5.44 8.12
N LEU A 5 0.80 -4.20 7.82
CA LEU A 5 0.35 -3.42 6.67
C LEU A 5 1.40 -3.46 5.55
N CYS A 6 0.97 -3.85 4.37
CA CYS A 6 1.78 -3.84 3.14
C CYS A 6 1.11 -2.88 2.15
N ALA A 7 1.81 -1.86 1.70
CA ALA A 7 1.31 -1.01 0.62
C ALA A 7 2.03 -1.33 -0.68
N PHE A 8 1.24 -1.38 -1.74
CA PHE A 8 1.71 -1.59 -3.09
C PHE A 8 1.25 -0.41 -3.94
N PHE A 9 2.15 0.19 -4.70
CA PHE A 9 1.77 1.17 -5.70
C PHE A 9 2.27 0.71 -7.07
N ARG A 10 1.38 0.85 -8.05
CA ARG A 10 1.68 0.57 -9.45
C ARG A 10 1.65 1.88 -10.21
N ASP A 11 2.76 2.19 -10.84
CA ASP A 11 2.85 3.20 -11.88
C ASP A 11 2.75 2.50 -13.24
N ARG A 12 1.80 2.94 -14.07
CA ARG A 12 1.57 2.34 -15.39
C ARG A 12 2.61 2.83 -16.41
N GLY A 13 3.27 3.95 -16.16
CA GLY A 13 4.16 4.63 -17.10
C GLY A 13 5.54 3.97 -17.32
N GLU A 14 6.09 3.26 -16.33
CA GLU A 14 7.43 2.64 -16.43
C GLU A 14 7.47 1.13 -16.14
N GLY A 15 6.33 0.48 -15.84
CA GLY A 15 6.27 -0.97 -15.62
C GLY A 15 7.01 -1.48 -14.37
N VAL A 16 7.47 -0.58 -13.49
CA VAL A 16 8.09 -0.96 -12.21
C VAL A 16 7.03 -0.96 -11.12
N ASP A 17 6.53 -2.15 -10.82
CA ASP A 17 5.73 -2.42 -9.62
C ASP A 17 6.58 -2.15 -8.37
N ARG A 18 6.20 -1.17 -7.55
CA ARG A 18 6.94 -0.81 -6.33
C ARG A 18 6.11 -1.14 -5.10
N THR A 19 6.54 -2.17 -4.37
CA THR A 19 5.94 -2.57 -3.09
C THR A 19 6.72 -1.96 -1.94
N GLN A 20 6.02 -1.30 -1.01
CA GLN A 20 6.58 -0.90 0.28
C GLN A 20 5.97 -1.74 1.41
N LEU A 21 6.83 -2.47 2.10
CA LEU A 21 6.45 -3.25 3.28
C LEU A 21 6.69 -2.39 4.51
N TRP A 22 5.62 -1.94 5.17
CA TRP A 22 5.72 -1.10 6.36
C TRP A 22 5.77 -1.91 7.66
N GLY A 23 5.53 -3.22 7.59
CA GLY A 23 5.53 -4.07 8.75
C GLY A 23 4.31 -3.78 9.62
N GLN A 24 4.50 -3.67 10.93
CA GLN A 24 3.41 -3.44 11.86
C GLN A 24 3.11 -1.94 11.98
N VAL A 25 1.87 -1.56 11.66
CA VAL A 25 1.40 -0.17 11.79
C VAL A 25 0.45 -0.07 12.97
N LEU A 26 0.74 0.83 13.89
CA LEU A 26 -0.03 1.02 15.11
C LEU A 26 -1.30 1.83 14.86
N PRO A 27 -2.35 1.67 15.70
CA PRO A 27 -3.49 2.57 15.67
C PRO A 27 -3.04 4.03 15.80
N ALA A 28 -3.60 4.90 14.96
CA ALA A 28 -3.28 6.33 14.85
C ALA A 28 -1.87 6.67 14.32
N GLU A 29 -1.05 5.69 13.99
CA GLU A 29 0.18 5.93 13.22
C GLU A 29 -0.18 6.46 11.82
N ARG A 30 0.62 7.40 11.33
CA ARG A 30 0.44 8.02 10.01
C ARG A 30 1.63 7.63 9.13
N ILE A 31 1.32 7.19 7.92
CA ILE A 31 2.32 6.88 6.90
C ILE A 31 2.03 7.77 5.70
N GLU A 32 3.07 8.40 5.18
CA GLU A 32 3.00 9.26 4.00
C GLU A 32 3.63 8.53 2.81
N LEU A 33 2.89 8.49 1.70
CA LEU A 33 3.34 7.92 0.44
C LEU A 33 3.69 9.06 -0.52
N CYS A 34 4.95 9.20 -0.89
CA CYS A 34 5.37 10.14 -1.94
C CYS A 34 5.16 9.50 -3.31
N LEU A 35 4.25 10.09 -4.10
CA LEU A 35 4.00 9.76 -5.49
C LEU A 35 4.84 10.62 -6.45
N CYS A 36 5.93 11.19 -5.96
CA CYS A 36 6.67 12.25 -6.65
C CYS A 36 7.34 11.78 -7.96
N ALA A 37 7.43 10.48 -8.18
CA ALA A 37 7.97 9.85 -9.38
C ALA A 37 6.91 9.13 -10.23
N ALA A 38 5.62 9.25 -9.88
CA ALA A 38 4.51 8.63 -10.59
C ALA A 38 3.70 9.70 -11.33
N ASP A 39 3.13 9.33 -12.47
CA ASP A 39 2.08 10.12 -13.10
C ASP A 39 0.77 9.95 -12.31
N ILE A 40 0.23 11.05 -11.79
CA ILE A 40 -0.99 11.02 -10.96
C ILE A 40 -2.20 10.54 -11.76
N ASP A 41 -2.24 10.79 -13.07
CA ASP A 41 -3.37 10.38 -13.92
C ASP A 41 -3.33 8.86 -14.22
N GLU A 42 -2.20 8.20 -13.97
CA GLU A 42 -1.99 6.78 -14.25
C GLU A 42 -1.72 5.93 -13.00
N VAL A 43 -1.58 6.56 -11.83
CA VAL A 43 -1.21 5.88 -10.59
C VAL A 43 -2.39 5.10 -9.99
N VAL A 44 -2.09 3.89 -9.53
CA VAL A 44 -3.02 3.10 -8.72
C VAL A 44 -2.35 2.75 -7.41
N VAL A 45 -2.93 3.22 -6.31
CA VAL A 45 -2.46 2.88 -4.96
C VAL A 45 -3.29 1.74 -4.41
N THR A 46 -2.64 0.67 -3.97
CA THR A 46 -3.29 -0.48 -3.33
C THR A 46 -2.76 -0.63 -1.91
N LEU A 47 -3.66 -0.59 -0.94
CA LEU A 47 -3.34 -0.83 0.46
C LEU A 47 -3.80 -2.24 0.82
N ALA A 48 -2.88 -3.08 1.29
CA ALA A 48 -3.17 -4.43 1.74
C ALA A 48 -2.87 -4.56 3.24
N TRP A 49 -3.82 -5.08 4.00
CA TRP A 49 -3.69 -5.30 5.43
C TRP A 49 -3.79 -6.77 5.76
N PHE A 50 -2.66 -7.37 6.14
CA PHE A 50 -2.56 -8.77 6.50
C PHE A 50 -2.88 -9.01 7.97
N ARG A 51 -3.88 -9.86 8.21
CA ARG A 51 -4.27 -10.35 9.53
C ARG A 51 -3.59 -11.68 9.82
N GLN A 52 -2.57 -11.66 10.66
CA GLN A 52 -1.83 -12.88 11.03
C GLN A 52 -2.71 -13.94 11.72
N ALA A 53 -3.80 -13.54 12.38
CA ALA A 53 -4.66 -14.45 13.14
C ALA A 53 -5.39 -15.49 12.27
N ASP A 54 -5.74 -15.11 11.03
CA ASP A 54 -6.53 -15.94 10.12
C ASP A 54 -5.98 -15.96 8.69
N GLY A 55 -4.87 -15.28 8.43
CA GLY A 55 -4.23 -15.23 7.11
C GLY A 55 -5.01 -14.44 6.06
N LEU A 56 -6.03 -13.68 6.48
CA LEU A 56 -6.84 -12.87 5.56
C LEU A 56 -6.17 -11.53 5.26
N GLU A 57 -6.42 -11.03 4.06
CA GLU A 57 -5.99 -9.71 3.63
C GLU A 57 -7.19 -8.82 3.32
N TYR A 58 -7.20 -7.63 3.90
CA TYR A 58 -8.07 -6.57 3.46
C TYR A 58 -7.36 -5.72 2.43
N VAL A 59 -7.99 -5.54 1.28
CA VAL A 59 -7.39 -4.82 0.17
C VAL A 59 -8.28 -3.64 -0.21
N TRP A 60 -7.67 -2.46 -0.28
CA TRP A 60 -8.29 -1.26 -0.81
C TRP A 60 -7.50 -0.79 -2.02
N ARG A 61 -8.21 -0.36 -3.05
CA ARG A 61 -7.63 0.22 -4.25
C ARG A 61 -8.14 1.64 -4.41
N PHE A 62 -7.20 2.57 -4.56
CA PHE A 62 -7.45 3.97 -4.82
C PHE A 62 -6.99 4.28 -6.23
N VAL A 63 -7.88 4.89 -7.00
CA VAL A 63 -7.65 5.46 -8.32
C VAL A 63 -7.94 6.94 -8.17
N VAL A 64 -7.00 7.76 -8.62
CA VAL A 64 -7.11 9.23 -8.58
C VAL A 64 -7.90 9.71 -9.80
#